data_AF-A0AA51ISI2-F1
#
_entry.id   AF-A0AA51ISI2-F1
#
_cell.length_a   1.000
_cell.length_b   1.000
_cell.length_c   1.000
_cell.angle_alpha   90.00
_cell.angle_beta   90.00
_cell.angle_gamma   90.00
#
_symmetry.space_group_name_H-M   'P 1'
#
loop_
_entity.id
_entity.type
_entity.pdbx_description
1 polymer ?
#
loop_
_entity_poly.entity_id
_entity_poly.type
_entity_poly.pdbx_seq_one_letter_code
_entity_poly.pdbx_strand_id
1 'polypeptide(L)' 'RPSKTSKVPQAVRFFHSDSIVTDWYRGQLSNALSVINSEDVSFVMYYAPWDAESQYVRGEFEKAANVLSDRV' A
#
# COMPACT_ATOMS: atom_id res chain seq x y z
N ARG A 1 -26.94 -26.50 -6.67
CA ARG A 1 -26.01 -25.63 -7.44
C ARG A 1 -24.93 -25.19 -6.48
N PRO A 2 -23.65 -25.58 -6.62
CA PRO A 2 -22.65 -25.20 -5.64
C PRO A 2 -22.44 -23.69 -5.70
N SER A 3 -22.45 -23.04 -4.55
CA SER A 3 -22.16 -21.62 -4.39
C SER A 3 -20.77 -21.34 -4.92
N LYS A 4 -20.64 -20.36 -5.82
CA LYS A 4 -19.34 -19.78 -6.18
C LYS A 4 -18.82 -19.11 -4.90
N THR A 5 -18.05 -19.84 -4.10
CA THR A 5 -17.26 -19.22 -3.03
C THR A 5 -16.29 -18.28 -3.72
N SER A 6 -16.59 -16.98 -3.65
CA SER A 6 -15.70 -15.90 -4.07
C SER A 6 -14.31 -16.22 -3.51
N LYS A 7 -13.33 -16.46 -4.39
CA LYS A 7 -11.96 -16.69 -3.94
C LYS A 7 -11.55 -15.45 -3.18
N VAL A 8 -11.33 -15.58 -1.87
CA VAL A 8 -10.81 -14.47 -1.07
C VAL A 8 -9.52 -14.01 -1.75
N PRO A 9 -9.40 -12.72 -2.11
CA PRO A 9 -8.23 -12.25 -2.80
C PRO A 9 -6.99 -12.53 -1.94
N GLN A 10 -5.98 -13.13 -2.57
CA GLN A 10 -4.75 -13.47 -1.88
C GLN A 10 -3.97 -12.18 -1.57
N ALA A 11 -3.30 -12.14 -0.42
CA ALA A 11 -2.41 -11.04 -0.07
C ALA A 11 -1.23 -10.99 -1.05
N VAL A 12 -1.36 -10.14 -2.07
CA VAL A 12 -0.35 -9.86 -3.09
C VAL A 12 0.29 -8.52 -2.83
N ARG A 13 1.57 -8.38 -3.21
CA ARG A 13 2.24 -7.08 -3.20
C ARG A 13 1.52 -6.13 -4.14
N PHE A 14 1.33 -4.91 -3.68
CA PHE A 14 0.69 -3.86 -4.46
C PHE A 14 1.72 -2.96 -5.14
N PHE A 15 2.76 -2.60 -4.39
CA PHE A 15 3.91 -1.88 -4.91
C PHE A 15 5.03 -2.84 -5.31
N HIS A 16 5.89 -2.40 -6.23
CA HIS A 16 7.03 -3.19 -6.66
C HIS A 16 8.10 -3.23 -5.55
N SER A 17 8.95 -4.27 -5.55
CA SER A 17 9.98 -4.43 -4.51
C SER A 17 11.09 -3.39 -4.54
N ASP A 18 11.27 -2.72 -5.68
CA ASP A 18 12.19 -1.61 -5.92
C ASP A 18 11.54 -0.24 -5.69
N SER A 19 10.25 -0.19 -5.34
CA SER A 19 9.55 1.04 -5.00
C SER A 19 10.05 1.58 -3.67
N ILE A 20 10.13 2.91 -3.56
CA ILE A 20 10.43 3.62 -2.31
C ILE A 20 9.29 3.50 -1.28
N VAL A 21 8.09 3.13 -1.73
CA VAL A 21 6.92 2.99 -0.87
C VAL A 21 7.02 1.68 -0.10
N THR A 22 6.97 1.75 1.23
CA THR A 22 6.93 0.55 2.06
C THR A 22 5.53 -0.06 2.05
N ASP A 23 5.41 -1.32 1.60
CA ASP A 23 4.14 -2.03 1.43
C ASP A 23 3.90 -3.11 2.51
N TRP A 24 2.86 -2.92 3.33
CA TRP A 24 2.44 -3.85 4.40
C TRP A 24 1.22 -4.71 4.04
N TYR A 25 1.25 -5.34 2.87
CA TYR A 25 0.16 -6.15 2.31
C TYR A 25 -0.23 -7.42 3.09
N ARG A 26 0.55 -7.87 4.09
CA ARG A 26 0.24 -9.08 4.90
C ARG A 26 -0.47 -8.77 6.22
N GLY A 27 -1.00 -7.55 6.38
CA GLY A 27 -1.65 -7.14 7.62
C GLY A 27 -0.65 -6.79 8.73
N GLN A 28 0.54 -6.31 8.38
CA GLN A 28 1.58 -5.89 9.33
C GLN A 28 1.28 -4.49 9.91
N LEU A 29 0.06 -4.28 10.40
CA LEU A 29 -0.43 -2.96 10.83
C LEU A 29 0.38 -2.41 12.02
N SER A 30 0.76 -3.25 12.99
CA SER A 30 1.59 -2.81 14.11
C SER A 30 2.95 -2.28 13.67
N ASN A 31 3.58 -2.91 12.66
CA ASN A 31 4.83 -2.42 12.09
C ASN A 31 4.62 -1.09 11.35
N ALA A 32 3.54 -0.99 10.56
CA ALA A 32 3.18 0.25 9.88
C ALA A 32 3.00 1.40 10.87
N LEU A 33 2.21 1.18 11.93
CA LEU A 33 1.96 2.17 12.99
C LEU A 33 3.24 2.58 13.72
N SER A 34 4.16 1.64 13.97
CA SER A 34 5.44 1.95 14.61
C SER A 34 6.28 2.91 13.77
N VAL A 35 6.30 2.73 12.44
CA VAL A 35 7.02 3.63 11.52
C VAL A 35 6.28 4.96 11.39
N ILE A 36 4.96 4.94 11.26
CA ILE A 36 4.15 6.16 11.17
C ILE A 36 4.35 7.06 12.40
N ASN A 37 4.47 6.46 13.59
CA ASN A 37 4.69 7.20 14.83
C ASN A 37 6.13 7.65 15.06
N SER A 38 7.11 7.19 14.27
CA SER A 38 8.50 7.64 14.37
C SER A 38 8.80 8.87 13.51
N GLU A 39 7.95 9.17 12.54
CA GLU A 39 8.12 10.31 11.61
C GLU A 39 7.22 11.49 12.00
N ASP A 40 7.73 12.72 11.81
CA ASP A 40 6.96 13.95 12.05
C ASP A 40 5.76 14.08 11.10
N VAL A 41 5.92 13.60 9.85
CA VAL A 41 4.88 13.60 8.82
C VAL A 41 4.93 12.27 8.06
N SER A 42 3.79 11.58 8.01
CA SER A 42 3.64 10.32 7.29
C SER A 42 2.55 10.41 6.22
N PHE A 43 2.83 9.91 5.02
CA PHE A 43 1.84 9.77 3.96
C PHE A 43 1.47 8.29 3.78
N VAL A 44 0.21 7.94 4.07
CA VAL A 44 -0.26 6.55 4.21
C VAL A 44 -1.42 6.28 3.25
N MET A 45 -1.31 5.22 2.45
CA MET A 45 -2.39 4.75 1.57
C MET A 45 -3.01 3.47 2.11
N TYR A 46 -4.31 3.53 2.42
CA TYR A 46 -5.12 2.33 2.64
C TYR A 46 -5.70 1.88 1.30
N TYR A 47 -5.43 0.65 0.89
CA TYR A 47 -5.74 0.17 -0.45
C TYR A 47 -6.24 -1.27 -0.45
N ALA A 48 -6.84 -1.68 -1.57
CA ALA A 48 -7.09 -3.08 -1.88
C ALA A 48 -6.52 -3.43 -3.26
N PRO A 49 -5.77 -4.54 -3.42
CA PRO A 49 -5.16 -4.90 -4.71
C PRO A 49 -6.14 -5.08 -5.88
N TRP A 50 -7.41 -5.39 -5.58
CA TRP A 50 -8.48 -5.64 -6.56
C TRP A 50 -9.34 -4.40 -6.83
N ASP A 51 -9.11 -3.30 -6.10
CA ASP A 51 -9.88 -2.08 -6.24
C ASP A 51 -9.34 -1.22 -7.39
N ALA A 52 -10.23 -0.74 -8.26
CA ALA A 52 -9.85 -0.03 -9.48
C ALA A 52 -9.24 1.35 -9.19
N GLU A 53 -9.81 2.07 -8.23
CA GLU A 53 -9.31 3.39 -7.83
C GLU A 53 -7.93 3.28 -7.17
N SER A 54 -7.75 2.28 -6.30
CA SER A 54 -6.45 1.97 -5.72
C SER A 54 -5.39 1.73 -6.81
N GLN A 55 -5.71 0.89 -7.80
CA GLN A 55 -4.81 0.59 -8.92
C GLN A 55 -4.46 1.83 -9.74
N TYR A 56 -5.45 2.69 -10.00
CA TYR A 56 -5.26 3.94 -10.72
C TYR A 56 -4.34 4.91 -9.96
N VAL A 57 -4.57 5.09 -8.66
CA VAL A 57 -3.82 6.03 -7.81
C VAL A 57 -2.40 5.53 -7.51
N ARG A 58 -2.14 4.23 -7.58
CA ARG A 58 -0.84 3.61 -7.24
C ARG A 58 0.36 4.35 -7.83
N GLY A 59 0.32 4.67 -9.13
CA GLY A 59 1.44 5.33 -9.80
C GLY A 59 1.64 6.79 -9.36
N GLU A 60 0.56 7.51 -9.08
CA GLU A 60 0.64 8.87 -8.56
C GLU A 60 1.15 8.90 -7.11
N PHE A 61 0.79 7.88 -6.32
CA PHE A 61 1.30 7.72 -4.96
C PHE A 61 2.82 7.49 -4.96
N GLU A 62 3.35 6.65 -5.87
CA GLU A 62 4.80 6.46 -6.03
C GLU A 62 5.51 7.75 -6.44
N LYS A 63 4.94 8.54 -7.37
CA LYS A 63 5.51 9.84 -7.76
C LYS A 63 5.55 10.81 -6.58
N ALA A 64 4.47 10.90 -5.81
CA ALA A 64 4.40 11.75 -4.63
C ALA A 64 5.47 11.34 -3.60
N ALA A 65 5.64 10.04 -3.36
CA ALA A 65 6.68 9.54 -2.49
C ALA A 65 8.09 9.97 -2.94
N ASN A 66 8.38 9.98 -4.25
CA ASN A 66 9.70 10.36 -4.78
C ASN A 66 9.96 11.86 -4.57
N VAL A 67 8.94 12.70 -4.76
CA VAL A 67 9.05 14.15 -4.53
C VAL A 67 9.22 14.45 -3.04
N LEU A 68 8.56 13.69 -2.17
CA LEU A 68 8.65 13.87 -0.72
C LEU A 68 9.98 13.34 -0.19
N SER A 69 10.49 12.20 -0.65
CA SER A 69 11.79 11.66 -0.20
C SER A 69 12.96 12.61 -0.46
N ASP A 70 12.87 13.45 -1.48
CA ASP A 70 13.91 14.45 -1.80
C ASP A 70 13.81 15.73 -0.93
N ARG A 71 12.74 15.89 -0.17
CA ARG A 71 12.39 17.14 0.53
C ARG A 71 12.39 17.05 2.05
N VAL A 72 12.57 15.86 2.62
CA VAL A 72 12.66 15.64 4.08
C VAL A 72 14.09 15.29 4.46
#